data_AF-A0A7K4MKK5-F1
#
_entry.id   AF-A0A7K4MKK5-F1
#
_cell.length_a   1.000
_cell.length_b   1.000
_cell.length_c   1.000
_cell.angle_alpha   90.00
_cell.angle_beta   90.00
_cell.angle_gamma   90.00
#
_symmetry.space_group_name_H-M   'P 1'
#
loop_
_entity.id
_entity.type
_entity.pdbx_description
1 polymer ?
#
loop_
_entity_poly.entity_id
_entity_poly.type
_entity_poly.pdbx_seq_one_letter_code
_entity_poly.pdbx_strand_id
1 'polypeptide(L)'
;MGLFDRFTKTFDKFGYDLDGYDKDGYDKKGYNKNGYNKNGYDKDGYDKKGYNKNGYDKKGYNKEEYDKNGYDLDGYNTNGYDKKGYNKNGYNKNGYDKKGYNKDGYDNHGFSFYGIHIDTRINFDKDGYNKKGYNKNGYNKNGYNKNGYDKKGYNKNGYNKNGYDLDGYNKDGYNKDGYNTNGYDCNGYDCNGYD
;
A
#
# COMPACT_ATOMS: atom_id res chain seq x y z
N MET A 1 -43.62 -67.87 20.06
CA MET A 1 -42.35 -68.29 19.40
C MET A 1 -42.63 -68.23 17.90
N GLY A 2 -42.07 -67.36 17.05
CA GLY A 2 -41.10 -66.27 17.19
C GLY A 2 -41.71 -64.92 16.78
N LEU A 3 -41.30 -63.84 17.44
CA LEU A 3 -40.17 -62.97 17.10
C LEU A 3 -40.48 -62.04 15.93
N PHE A 4 -40.99 -60.85 16.28
CA PHE A 4 -40.66 -59.56 15.68
C PHE A 4 -40.12 -59.63 14.25
N ASP A 5 -41.04 -59.68 13.28
CA ASP A 5 -40.70 -59.36 11.90
C ASP A 5 -40.26 -57.90 11.85
N ARG A 6 -38.94 -57.75 11.80
CA ARG A 6 -38.16 -56.64 11.25
C ARG A 6 -39.06 -55.63 10.52
N PHE A 7 -39.15 -54.42 11.07
CA PHE A 7 -39.64 -53.22 10.39
C PHE A 7 -38.91 -53.10 9.04
N THR A 8 -39.44 -53.73 8.00
CA THR A 8 -38.99 -53.52 6.64
C THR A 8 -39.45 -52.11 6.32
N LYS A 9 -38.50 -51.18 6.23
CA LYS A 9 -38.77 -49.86 5.65
C LYS A 9 -39.34 -50.10 4.26
N THR A 10 -40.66 -50.00 4.13
CA THR A 10 -41.34 -50.05 2.85
C THR A 10 -41.10 -48.72 2.17
N PHE A 11 -40.61 -48.77 0.93
CA PHE A 11 -40.35 -47.60 0.11
C PHE A 11 -41.50 -47.41 -0.88
N ASP A 12 -41.89 -46.17 -1.14
CA ASP A 12 -42.90 -45.82 -2.13
C ASP A 12 -42.41 -46.12 -3.57
N LYS A 13 -43.29 -45.90 -4.56
CA LYS A 13 -42.96 -46.08 -6.00
C LYS A 13 -41.76 -45.24 -6.46
N PHE A 14 -41.44 -44.17 -5.73
CA PHE A 14 -40.34 -43.26 -6.02
C PHE A 14 -39.07 -43.58 -5.19
N GLY A 15 -39.10 -44.61 -4.35
CA GLY A 15 -37.96 -45.08 -3.57
C GLY A 15 -37.77 -44.39 -2.22
N TYR A 16 -38.78 -43.75 -1.64
CA TYR A 16 -38.72 -43.05 -0.34
C TYR A 16 -39.52 -43.80 0.75
N ASP A 17 -39.01 -43.87 1.97
CA ASP A 17 -39.70 -44.45 3.12
C ASP A 17 -40.85 -43.55 3.61
N LEU A 18 -41.61 -44.01 4.61
CA LEU A 18 -42.74 -43.25 5.18
C LEU A 18 -42.33 -41.90 5.77
N ASP A 19 -41.06 -41.75 6.18
CA ASP A 19 -40.50 -40.49 6.68
C ASP A 19 -40.04 -39.58 5.52
N GLY A 20 -40.13 -40.03 4.26
CA GLY A 20 -39.75 -39.30 3.06
C GLY A 20 -38.27 -39.38 2.69
N TYR A 21 -37.53 -40.39 3.15
CA TYR A 21 -36.10 -40.57 2.88
C TYR A 21 -35.82 -41.79 1.99
N ASP A 22 -34.88 -41.66 1.06
CA ASP A 22 -34.45 -42.75 0.20
C ASP A 22 -33.67 -43.84 0.97
N LYS A 23 -33.22 -44.88 0.27
CA LYS A 23 -32.43 -45.97 0.85
C LYS A 23 -31.09 -45.51 1.45
N ASP A 24 -30.54 -44.41 0.93
CA ASP A 24 -29.31 -43.79 1.43
C ASP A 24 -29.58 -42.84 2.62
N GLY A 25 -30.86 -42.62 2.96
CA GLY A 25 -31.29 -41.77 4.07
C GLY A 25 -31.43 -40.29 3.73
N TYR A 26 -31.67 -39.92 2.46
CA TYR A 26 -31.81 -38.54 1.99
C TYR A 26 -33.23 -38.23 1.50
N ASP A 27 -33.75 -37.04 1.81
CA ASP A 27 -35.04 -36.56 1.34
C ASP A 27 -35.03 -36.26 -0.17
N LYS A 28 -36.19 -35.92 -0.74
CA LYS A 28 -36.31 -35.53 -2.16
C LYS A 28 -35.45 -34.32 -2.55
N LYS A 29 -35.00 -33.53 -1.59
CA LYS A 29 -34.11 -32.38 -1.79
C LYS A 29 -32.62 -32.77 -1.62
N GLY A 30 -32.33 -34.03 -1.30
CA GLY A 30 -30.99 -34.57 -1.14
C GLY A 30 -30.39 -34.35 0.25
N TYR A 31 -31.18 -34.13 1.30
CA TYR A 31 -30.72 -33.89 2.68
C TYR A 31 -31.13 -35.02 3.63
N ASN A 32 -30.23 -35.43 4.52
CA ASN A 32 -30.52 -36.43 5.54
C ASN A 32 -31.40 -35.86 6.67
N LYS A 33 -31.78 -36.71 7.64
CA LYS A 33 -32.59 -36.31 8.81
C LYS A 33 -31.99 -35.16 9.64
N ASN A 34 -30.67 -34.99 9.60
CA ASN A 34 -29.97 -33.90 10.26
C ASN A 34 -29.88 -32.63 9.39
N GLY A 35 -30.46 -32.63 8.19
CA GLY A 35 -30.46 -31.50 7.27
C GLY A 35 -29.19 -31.34 6.43
N TYR A 36 -28.35 -32.37 6.30
CA TYR A 36 -27.09 -32.31 5.53
C TYR A 36 -27.15 -33.16 4.26
N ASN A 37 -26.59 -32.65 3.17
CA ASN A 37 -26.46 -33.37 1.90
C ASN A 37 -25.37 -34.46 1.96
N LYS A 38 -25.21 -35.22 0.86
CA LYS A 38 -24.19 -36.29 0.75
C LYS A 38 -22.76 -35.80 0.96
N ASN A 39 -22.49 -34.52 0.71
CA ASN A 39 -21.18 -33.90 0.94
C ASN A 39 -21.03 -33.33 2.36
N GLY A 40 -22.04 -33.50 3.23
CA GLY A 40 -22.02 -33.06 4.62
C GLY A 40 -22.35 -31.59 4.84
N TYR A 41 -22.97 -30.90 3.87
CA TYR A 41 -23.35 -29.48 3.97
C TYR A 41 -24.87 -29.30 4.10
N ASP A 42 -25.28 -28.34 4.93
CA ASP A 42 -26.67 -27.93 5.08
C ASP A 42 -27.19 -27.18 3.84
N LYS A 43 -28.44 -26.71 3.90
CA LYS A 43 -29.08 -25.96 2.81
C LYS A 43 -28.43 -24.60 2.54
N ASP A 44 -27.75 -24.03 3.53
CA ASP A 44 -27.01 -22.78 3.41
C ASP A 44 -25.58 -23.04 2.90
N GLY A 45 -25.17 -24.31 2.74
CA GLY A 45 -23.86 -24.71 2.26
C GLY A 45 -22.78 -24.83 3.33
N TYR A 46 -23.14 -25.01 4.61
CA TYR A 46 -22.22 -25.12 5.75
C TYR A 46 -22.19 -26.53 6.35
N ASP A 47 -21.01 -26.99 6.74
CA ASP A 47 -20.81 -28.26 7.41
C ASP A 47 -21.35 -28.24 8.86
N LYS A 48 -21.27 -29.37 9.56
CA LYS A 48 -21.68 -29.46 10.97
C LYS A 48 -20.92 -28.53 11.92
N LYS A 49 -19.74 -28.07 11.51
CA LYS A 49 -18.91 -27.13 12.28
C LYS A 49 -19.20 -25.67 11.88
N GLY A 50 -20.12 -25.43 10.95
CA GLY A 50 -20.51 -24.11 10.49
C GLY A 50 -19.61 -23.52 9.41
N TYR A 51 -18.82 -24.33 8.70
CA TYR A 51 -17.90 -23.89 7.63
C TYR A 51 -18.37 -24.31 6.24
N ASN A 52 -18.27 -23.42 5.27
CA ASN A 52 -18.56 -23.72 3.89
C ASN A 52 -17.47 -24.59 3.25
N LYS A 53 -17.66 -24.99 2.00
CA LYS A 53 -16.69 -25.81 1.24
C LYS A 53 -15.29 -25.20 1.11
N ASN A 54 -15.17 -23.89 1.25
CA ASN A 54 -13.89 -23.17 1.21
C ASN A 54 -13.27 -23.03 2.61
N GLY A 55 -13.90 -23.59 3.66
CA GLY A 55 -13.41 -23.55 5.04
C GLY A 55 -13.74 -22.26 5.79
N TYR A 56 -14.70 -21.45 5.33
CA TYR A 56 -15.09 -20.19 5.98
C TYR A 56 -16.47 -20.28 6.62
N ASP A 57 -16.63 -19.66 7.79
CA ASP A 57 -17.89 -19.56 8.50
C ASP A 57 -18.86 -18.57 7.84
N LYS A 58 -20.06 -18.41 8.42
CA LYS A 58 -21.07 -17.46 7.94
C LYS A 58 -20.61 -15.99 7.98
N LYS A 59 -19.60 -15.67 8.80
CA LYS A 59 -18.99 -14.33 8.88
C LYS A 59 -17.82 -14.16 7.91
N GLY A 60 -17.41 -15.22 7.21
CA GLY A 60 -16.33 -15.20 6.24
C GLY A 60 -14.94 -15.46 6.84
N TYR A 61 -14.84 -16.07 8.03
CA TYR A 61 -13.59 -16.38 8.72
C TYR A 61 -13.31 -17.89 8.74
N ASN A 62 -12.04 -18.25 8.60
CA ASN A 62 -11.59 -19.64 8.67
C ASN A 62 -11.50 -20.11 10.14
N LYS A 63 -11.04 -21.35 10.35
CA LYS A 63 -10.85 -21.94 11.69
C LYS A 63 -9.78 -21.24 12.54
N GLU A 64 -8.90 -20.49 11.91
CA GLU A 64 -7.85 -19.71 12.56
C GLU A 64 -8.29 -18.25 12.78
N GLU A 65 -9.58 -17.95 12.57
CA GLU A 65 -10.17 -16.61 12.72
C GLU A 65 -9.66 -15.56 11.72
N TYR A 66 -9.22 -15.98 10.53
CA TYR A 66 -8.81 -15.09 9.44
C TYR A 66 -9.82 -15.07 8.28
N ASP A 67 -10.06 -13.87 7.75
CA ASP A 67 -10.86 -13.66 6.54
C ASP A 67 -10.16 -14.24 5.30
N LYS A 68 -10.86 -14.25 4.16
CA LYS A 68 -10.31 -14.70 2.88
C LYS A 68 -9.08 -13.92 2.39
N ASN A 69 -8.82 -12.74 2.93
CA ASN A 69 -7.67 -11.90 2.61
C ASN A 69 -6.53 -12.10 3.63
N GLY A 70 -6.71 -13.01 4.60
CA GLY A 70 -5.72 -13.32 5.64
C GLY A 70 -5.67 -12.30 6.77
N TYR A 71 -6.78 -11.61 7.10
CA TYR A 71 -6.87 -10.68 8.24
C TYR A 71 -7.82 -11.20 9.32
N ASP A 72 -7.39 -11.06 10.57
CA ASP A 72 -8.19 -11.41 11.74
C ASP A 72 -9.38 -10.45 11.92
N LEU A 73 -10.20 -10.71 12.95
CA LEU A 73 -11.34 -9.85 13.32
C LEU A 73 -10.93 -8.41 13.67
N ASP A 74 -9.71 -8.21 14.18
CA ASP A 74 -9.15 -6.89 14.48
C ASP A 74 -8.58 -6.20 13.23
N GLY A 75 -8.55 -6.88 12.08
CA GLY A 75 -8.06 -6.37 10.81
C GLY A 75 -6.55 -6.47 10.62
N TYR A 76 -5.86 -7.38 11.33
CA TYR A 76 -4.43 -7.64 11.24
C TYR A 76 -4.14 -8.97 10.57
N ASN A 77 -3.11 -9.02 9.74
CA ASN A 77 -2.65 -10.26 9.15
C ASN A 77 -1.88 -11.12 10.15
N THR A 78 -1.48 -12.32 9.73
CA THR A 78 -0.69 -13.26 10.55
C THR A 78 0.65 -12.70 11.05
N ASN A 79 1.19 -11.68 10.38
CA ASN A 79 2.40 -10.96 10.81
C ASN A 79 2.08 -9.80 11.79
N GLY A 80 0.82 -9.62 12.16
CA GLY A 80 0.34 -8.58 13.07
C GLY A 80 0.24 -7.19 12.44
N TYR A 81 0.11 -7.07 11.11
CA TYR A 81 -0.02 -5.78 10.41
C TYR A 81 -1.40 -5.60 9.76
N ASP A 82 -1.93 -4.38 9.87
CA ASP A 82 -3.16 -3.97 9.20
C ASP A 82 -2.98 -3.90 7.67
N LYS A 83 -4.08 -3.66 6.96
CA LYS A 83 -4.06 -3.49 5.48
C LYS A 83 -3.18 -2.34 4.99
N LYS A 84 -2.81 -1.40 5.88
CA LYS A 84 -1.91 -0.28 5.59
C LYS A 84 -0.46 -0.59 5.96
N GLY A 85 -0.18 -1.80 6.47
CA GLY A 85 1.14 -2.26 6.86
C GLY A 85 1.60 -1.78 8.24
N TYR A 86 0.69 -1.43 9.15
CA TYR A 86 1.00 -0.98 10.51
C TYR A 86 0.52 -1.98 11.56
N ASN A 87 1.34 -2.22 12.58
CA ASN A 87 0.99 -3.09 13.69
C ASN A 87 -0.02 -2.42 14.65
N LYS A 88 -0.46 -3.15 15.68
CA LYS A 88 -1.37 -2.65 16.72
C LYS A 88 -0.86 -1.39 17.44
N ASN A 89 0.46 -1.19 17.49
CA ASN A 89 1.09 0.00 18.05
C ASN A 89 1.22 1.16 17.05
N GLY A 90 0.74 0.99 15.81
CA GLY A 90 0.77 2.01 14.77
C GLY A 90 2.11 2.14 14.03
N TYR A 91 3.01 1.14 14.12
CA TYR A 91 4.32 1.15 13.45
C TYR A 91 4.38 0.14 12.30
N ASN A 92 5.03 0.53 11.22
CA ASN A 92 5.28 -0.34 10.09
C ASN A 92 6.38 -1.37 10.39
N LYS A 93 6.64 -2.27 9.44
CA LYS A 93 7.69 -3.30 9.56
C LYS A 93 9.11 -2.77 9.84
N ASN A 94 9.37 -1.50 9.47
CA ASN A 94 10.65 -0.84 9.71
C ASN A 94 10.67 -0.10 11.05
N GLY A 95 9.60 -0.19 11.85
CA GLY A 95 9.48 0.45 13.15
C GLY A 95 9.09 1.93 13.10
N TYR A 96 8.52 2.43 11.99
CA TYR A 96 8.11 3.83 11.84
C TYR A 96 6.58 3.98 11.83
N ASP A 97 6.09 5.02 12.48
CA ASP A 97 4.69 5.40 12.50
C ASP A 97 4.24 5.98 11.16
N LYS A 98 2.95 6.34 11.06
CA LYS A 98 2.37 6.96 9.85
C LYS A 98 2.98 8.31 9.48
N LYS A 99 3.66 8.97 10.43
CA LYS A 99 4.36 10.24 10.21
C LYS A 99 5.84 10.03 9.86
N GLY A 100 6.30 8.78 9.83
CA GLY A 100 7.67 8.41 9.49
C GLY A 100 8.64 8.48 10.68
N TYR A 101 8.17 8.43 11.92
CA TYR A 101 9.02 8.46 13.12
C TYR A 101 9.00 7.11 13.85
N ASN A 102 10.15 6.72 14.38
CA ASN A 102 10.27 5.56 15.24
C ASN A 102 9.68 5.84 16.64
N LYS A 103 9.70 4.81 17.50
CA LYS A 103 9.17 4.92 18.87
C LYS A 103 9.85 6.01 19.72
N ASP A 104 11.10 6.33 19.40
CA ASP A 104 11.88 7.38 20.07
C ASP A 104 11.64 8.78 19.45
N GLY A 105 10.78 8.88 18.43
CA GLY A 105 10.40 10.14 17.79
C GLY A 105 11.37 10.63 16.72
N TYR A 106 12.21 9.76 16.15
CA TYR A 106 13.18 10.07 15.10
C TYR A 106 12.79 9.45 13.76
N ASP A 107 13.02 10.18 12.67
CA ASP A 107 12.84 9.66 11.31
C ASP A 107 13.99 8.72 10.89
N ASN A 108 13.89 8.20 9.68
CA ASN A 108 14.89 7.28 9.12
C ASN A 108 16.25 7.91 8.82
N HIS A 109 16.38 9.23 8.94
CA HIS A 109 17.64 9.97 8.87
C HIS A 109 18.12 10.40 10.26
N GLY A 110 17.48 9.91 11.33
CA GLY A 110 17.85 10.21 12.71
C GLY A 110 17.42 11.60 13.17
N PHE A 111 16.50 12.29 12.48
CA PHE A 111 15.99 13.59 12.92
C PHE A 111 14.67 13.48 13.66
N SER A 112 14.57 14.21 14.78
CA SER A 112 13.33 14.33 15.52
C SER A 112 12.27 15.13 14.74
N PHE A 113 11.04 15.17 15.26
CA PHE A 113 10.00 16.06 14.73
C PHE A 113 10.48 17.52 14.64
N TYR A 114 11.19 18.00 15.66
CA TYR A 114 11.77 19.35 15.72
C TYR A 114 13.05 19.51 14.87
N GLY A 115 13.46 18.46 14.16
CA GLY A 115 14.63 18.47 13.30
C GLY A 115 15.96 18.44 14.05
N ILE A 116 15.99 17.92 15.28
CA ILE A 116 17.23 17.67 16.03
C ILE A 116 17.72 16.26 15.70
N HIS A 117 18.98 16.12 15.29
CA HIS A 117 19.58 14.83 14.95
C HIS A 117 20.01 14.07 16.21
N ILE A 118 19.75 12.76 16.23
CA ILE A 118 19.95 11.88 17.38
C ILE A 118 21.40 11.86 17.87
N ASP A 119 22.36 11.84 16.95
CA ASP A 119 23.78 11.72 17.30
C ASP A 119 24.41 13.07 17.69
N THR A 120 24.08 14.14 16.96
CA THR A 120 24.76 15.43 17.09
C THR A 120 24.06 16.35 18.08
N ARG A 121 22.80 16.04 18.45
CA ARG A 121 21.95 16.83 19.35
C ARG A 121 21.72 18.28 18.88
N ILE A 122 21.92 18.54 17.58
CA ILE A 122 21.66 19.82 16.91
C ILE A 122 20.86 19.59 15.63
N ASN A 123 20.52 20.66 14.91
CA ASN A 123 19.70 20.58 13.69
C ASN A 123 20.39 20.03 12.43
N PHE A 124 21.60 19.48 12.57
CA PHE A 124 22.42 18.97 11.48
C PHE A 124 22.92 17.57 11.80
N ASP A 125 22.94 16.67 10.82
CA ASP A 125 23.56 15.35 10.93
C ASP A 125 25.10 15.45 10.99
N LYS A 126 25.76 14.29 11.04
CA LYS A 126 27.24 14.21 11.06
C LYS A 126 27.89 14.75 9.78
N ASP A 127 27.16 14.73 8.67
CA ASP A 127 27.61 15.26 7.38
C ASP A 127 27.35 16.79 7.27
N GLY A 128 26.73 17.39 8.28
CA GLY A 128 26.44 18.82 8.35
C GLY A 128 25.18 19.25 7.58
N TYR A 129 24.26 18.33 7.26
CA TYR A 129 22.99 18.62 6.61
C TYR A 129 21.82 18.55 7.58
N ASN A 130 20.85 19.43 7.44
CA ASN A 130 19.63 19.40 8.24
C ASN A 130 18.65 18.35 7.73
N LYS A 131 17.54 18.17 8.45
CA LYS A 131 16.42 17.28 8.06
C LYS A 131 15.90 17.47 6.63
N LYS A 132 16.03 18.68 6.05
CA LYS A 132 15.63 18.99 4.67
C LYS A 132 16.75 18.73 3.64
N GLY A 133 17.90 18.24 4.09
CA GLY A 133 19.07 17.95 3.26
C GLY A 133 19.90 19.18 2.91
N TYR A 134 19.85 20.27 3.69
CA TYR A 134 20.64 21.48 3.44
C TYR A 134 21.65 21.73 4.54
N ASN A 135 22.86 22.12 4.16
CA ASN A 135 23.91 22.53 5.09
C ASN A 135 23.62 23.89 5.71
N LYS A 136 24.49 24.32 6.63
CA LYS A 136 24.37 25.62 7.32
C LYS A 136 24.34 26.83 6.37
N ASN A 137 24.94 26.72 5.18
CA ASN A 137 24.92 27.73 4.13
C ASN A 137 23.67 27.65 3.24
N GLY A 138 22.76 26.71 3.50
CA GLY A 138 21.52 26.55 2.74
C GLY A 138 21.68 25.77 1.44
N TYR A 139 22.76 25.00 1.25
CA TYR A 139 23.01 24.20 0.05
C TYR A 139 22.89 22.70 0.34
N ASN A 140 22.31 21.96 -0.60
CA ASN A 140 22.25 20.51 -0.53
C ASN A 140 23.60 19.87 -0.88
N LYS A 141 23.67 18.53 -0.81
CA LYS A 141 24.90 17.77 -1.09
C LYS A 141 25.44 17.96 -2.51
N ASN A 142 24.59 18.39 -3.44
CA ASN A 142 24.96 18.72 -4.81
C ASN A 142 25.34 20.19 -5.00
N GLY A 143 25.37 20.99 -3.93
CA GLY A 143 25.76 22.40 -3.98
C GLY A 143 24.65 23.36 -4.40
N TYR A 144 23.37 22.94 -4.39
CA TYR A 144 22.24 23.79 -4.78
C TYR A 144 21.37 24.17 -3.58
N ASN A 145 20.91 25.42 -3.57
CA ASN A 145 19.98 25.92 -2.57
C ASN A 145 18.56 25.39 -2.80
N LYS A 146 17.62 25.76 -1.91
CA LYS A 146 16.22 25.35 -2.01
C LYS A 146 15.53 25.76 -3.31
N ASN A 147 16.01 26.81 -3.96
CA ASN A 147 15.50 27.29 -5.23
C ASN A 147 16.18 26.61 -6.43
N GLY A 148 17.10 25.67 -6.20
CA GLY A 148 17.80 24.94 -7.25
C GLY A 148 18.99 25.70 -7.85
N TYR A 149 19.50 26.74 -7.19
CA TYR A 149 20.66 27.52 -7.66
C TYR A 149 21.89 27.25 -6.81
N ASP A 150 23.03 27.18 -7.46
CA ASP A 150 24.34 27.04 -6.83
C ASP A 150 24.76 28.33 -6.12
N LYS A 151 25.99 28.36 -5.59
CA LYS A 151 26.53 29.53 -4.91
C LYS A 151 26.74 30.74 -5.84
N LYS A 152 26.89 30.50 -7.15
CA LYS A 152 27.03 31.54 -8.17
C LYS A 152 25.67 32.03 -8.69
N GLY A 153 24.56 31.41 -8.27
CA GLY A 153 23.21 31.78 -8.68
C GLY A 153 22.74 31.08 -9.96
N TYR A 154 23.36 29.96 -10.34
CA TYR A 154 23.03 29.19 -11.54
C TYR A 154 22.38 27.85 -11.20
N ASN A 155 21.37 27.47 -11.94
CA ASN A 155 20.71 26.19 -11.80
C ASN A 155 21.56 25.06 -12.37
N LYS A 156 21.09 23.82 -12.25
CA LYS A 156 21.82 22.64 -12.74
C LYS A 156 22.10 22.67 -14.26
N ASN A 157 21.31 23.44 -15.02
CA ASN A 157 21.50 23.62 -16.46
C ASN A 157 22.41 24.80 -16.79
N GLY A 158 22.99 25.48 -15.79
CA GLY A 158 23.88 26.61 -16.00
C GLY A 158 23.17 27.94 -16.21
N TYR A 159 21.87 28.07 -15.93
CA TYR A 159 21.12 29.33 -16.09
C TYR A 159 20.77 29.97 -14.76
N ASN A 160 20.88 31.29 -14.69
CA ASN A 160 20.49 32.09 -13.55
C ASN A 160 18.96 32.20 -13.43
N LYS A 161 18.49 32.91 -12.39
CA LYS A 161 17.04 33.08 -12.14
C LYS A 161 16.29 33.77 -13.27
N ASN A 162 16.98 34.57 -14.09
CA ASN A 162 16.41 35.26 -15.24
C ASN A 162 16.49 34.41 -16.52
N GLY A 163 17.00 33.18 -16.44
CA GLY A 163 17.10 32.28 -17.59
C GLY A 163 18.31 32.49 -18.47
N TYR A 164 19.33 33.23 -18.00
CA TYR A 164 20.57 33.48 -18.75
C TYR A 164 21.75 32.71 -18.15
N ASP A 165 22.62 32.19 -19.01
CA ASP A 165 23.83 31.50 -18.61
C ASP A 165 24.91 32.45 -18.07
N LEU A 166 26.13 31.93 -17.87
CA LEU A 166 27.25 32.72 -17.38
C LEU A 166 27.68 33.81 -18.36
N ASP A 167 27.47 33.57 -19.66
CA ASP A 167 27.83 34.46 -20.75
C ASP A 167 26.72 35.47 -21.07
N GLY A 168 25.56 35.36 -20.40
CA GLY A 168 24.44 36.28 -20.52
C GLY A 168 23.44 35.89 -21.60
N TYR A 169 23.44 34.64 -22.08
CA TYR A 169 22.56 34.13 -23.12
C TYR A 169 21.51 33.19 -22.55
N ASN A 170 20.29 33.29 -23.08
CA ASN A 170 19.21 32.40 -22.72
C ASN A 170 19.38 31.03 -23.38
N LYS A 171 18.47 30.10 -23.08
CA LYS A 171 18.53 28.73 -23.63
C LYS A 171 18.48 28.68 -25.16
N ASP A 172 17.91 29.71 -25.78
CA ASP A 172 17.81 29.85 -27.23
C ASP A 172 19.01 30.58 -27.84
N GLY A 173 20.01 30.95 -27.02
CA GLY A 173 21.24 31.59 -27.45
C GLY A 173 21.14 33.11 -27.61
N TYR A 174 20.12 33.76 -27.02
CA TYR A 174 19.91 35.22 -27.11
C TYR A 174 20.15 35.93 -25.78
N ASN A 175 20.81 37.08 -25.83
CA ASN A 175 21.05 37.92 -24.67
C ASN A 175 19.78 38.63 -24.20
N LYS A 176 19.90 39.47 -23.17
CA LYS A 176 18.75 40.21 -22.62
C LYS A 176 18.10 41.18 -23.61
N ASP A 177 18.88 41.65 -24.58
CA ASP A 177 18.43 42.56 -25.63
C ASP A 177 17.87 41.82 -26.85
N GLY A 178 17.89 40.49 -26.85
CA GLY A 178 17.33 39.66 -27.92
C GLY A 178 18.31 39.29 -29.03
N TYR A 179 19.62 39.49 -28.83
CA TYR A 179 20.65 39.22 -29.84
C TYR A 179 21.53 38.02 -29.48
N ASN A 180 21.92 37.22 -30.47
CA ASN A 180 22.81 36.08 -30.31
C ASN A 180 24.29 36.51 -30.20
N THR A 181 25.20 35.53 -30.05
CA THR A 181 26.65 35.79 -29.95
C THR A 181 27.25 36.50 -31.17
N ASN A 182 26.56 36.45 -32.31
CA ASN A 182 26.96 37.10 -33.55
C ASN A 182 26.29 38.47 -33.73
N GLY A 183 25.45 38.92 -32.78
CA GLY A 183 24.77 40.21 -32.82
C GLY A 183 23.44 40.22 -33.58
N TYR A 184 22.87 39.07 -33.90
CA TYR A 184 21.61 38.96 -34.67
C TYR A 184 20.42 38.56 -33.80
N ASP A 185 19.24 39.11 -34.09
CA ASP A 185 17.98 38.79 -33.41
C ASP A 185 17.38 37.44 -33.85
N CYS A 186 16.19 37.09 -33.36
CA CYS A 186 15.52 35.84 -33.74
C CYS A 186 15.04 35.77 -35.20
N ASN A 187 15.03 36.90 -35.90
CA ASN A 187 14.67 37.00 -37.31
C ASN A 187 15.90 37.15 -38.22
N GLY A 188 17.10 37.32 -37.66
CA GLY A 188 18.34 37.47 -38.40
C GLY A 188 18.83 38.92 -38.56
N TYR A 189 18.23 39.91 -37.91
CA TYR A 189 18.62 41.32 -38.03
C TYR A 189 19.65 41.73 -36.96
N ASP A 190 20.64 42.55 -37.35
CA ASP A 190 21.58 43.16 -36.41
C ASP A 190 20.93 44.25 -35.53
N CYS A 191 21.69 44.82 -34.60
CA CYS A 191 21.20 45.90 -33.72
C CYS A 191 20.85 47.22 -34.45
N ASN A 192 21.18 47.32 -35.74
CA ASN A 192 20.87 48.46 -36.60
C ASN A 192 19.72 48.16 -37.60
N GLY A 193 19.21 46.91 -37.66
CA GLY A 193 18.14 46.48 -38.54
C GLY A 193 18.58 46.02 -39.94
N TYR A 194 19.84 45.65 -40.14
CA TYR A 194 20.38 45.15 -41.41
C TYR A 194 20.76 43.66 -41.32
N ASP A 195 20.59 42.92 -42.43
CA ASP A 195 20.99 41.51 -42.61
C ASP A 195 22.52 41.33 -42.60
#